data_AF-A0A3D6D5Q7-F1
#
_entry.id   AF-A0A3D6D5Q7-F1
#
_cell.length_a   1.000
_cell.length_b   1.000
_cell.length_c   1.000
_cell.angle_alpha   90.00
_cell.angle_beta   90.00
_cell.angle_gamma   90.00
#
_symmetry.space_group_name_H-M   'P 1'
#
loop_
_entity.id
_entity.type
_entity.pdbx_description
1 polymer ?
#
loop_
_entity_poly.entity_id
_entity_poly.type
_entity_poly.pdbx_seq_one_letter_code
_entity_poly.pdbx_strand_id
1 'polypeptide(L)'
;MFIKHSKATVKSATVILLVAILMIIGFCEQSVEANATVFQQDITPFLKQYCYNCHGVEKQKADVNFQTLSPNTEIYKDRDLWELVRDLLLEDEMPPSKSDQPSAEDRQRIIELIGQELDQFDCDAISNPGRVTIRRLNRAEYDNTIRDLMGVDFHPSDDFPLDEVGYGFDNIGDVLSLSPILMEKYLNAAESVVTNALLAELPAWPPSHQHQAEKFTADQSDIVRAEGSVMGFYREGNALKKLQIEQAGEYKISVRAYGQQA
;
A
#
# COMPACT_ATOMS: atom_id res chain seq x y z
N MET A 1 57.42 63.27 34.09
CA MET A 1 57.40 61.87 34.60
C MET A 1 57.35 60.98 33.37
N PHE A 2 58.50 60.44 32.95
CA PHE A 2 58.67 59.78 31.65
C PHE A 2 58.63 58.26 31.78
N ILE A 3 57.75 57.64 31.00
CA ILE A 3 57.59 56.20 30.85
C ILE A 3 58.60 55.71 29.81
N LYS A 4 59.27 54.58 30.08
CA LYS A 4 60.04 53.83 29.07
C LYS A 4 59.62 52.36 29.07
N HIS A 5 59.20 51.90 27.90
CA HIS A 5 58.84 50.51 27.60
C HIS A 5 60.09 49.62 27.48
N SER A 6 59.94 48.33 27.83
CA SER A 6 60.88 47.26 27.47
C SER A 6 60.16 46.19 26.63
N LYS A 7 60.82 45.74 25.57
CA LYS A 7 60.29 44.84 24.53
C LYS A 7 60.61 43.38 24.86
N ALA A 8 59.64 42.50 24.61
CA ALA A 8 59.77 41.05 24.65
C ALA A 8 60.43 40.50 23.39
N THR A 9 61.18 39.38 23.52
CA THR A 9 61.74 38.62 22.40
C THR A 9 61.21 37.19 22.38
N VAL A 10 60.74 36.81 21.20
CA VAL A 10 59.99 35.61 20.83
C VAL A 10 60.97 34.50 20.44
N LYS A 11 61.00 33.36 21.16
CA LYS A 11 61.78 32.17 20.74
C LYS A 11 61.08 30.81 20.93
N SER A 12 59.88 30.76 21.53
CA SER A 12 59.28 29.47 21.94
C SER A 12 58.11 28.97 21.09
N ALA A 13 57.65 29.75 20.10
CA ALA A 13 56.43 29.42 19.35
C ALA A 13 56.64 28.39 18.22
N THR A 14 57.85 28.27 17.66
CA THR A 14 58.08 27.47 16.45
C THR A 14 58.28 25.97 16.72
N VAL A 15 58.78 25.60 17.91
CA VAL A 15 59.04 24.19 18.26
C VAL A 15 57.75 23.49 18.72
N ILE A 16 56.85 24.21 19.37
CA ILE A 16 55.57 23.66 19.85
C ILE A 16 54.62 23.34 18.68
N LEU A 17 54.67 24.13 17.59
CA LEU A 17 53.83 23.92 16.42
C LEU A 17 54.23 22.66 15.61
N LEU A 18 55.52 22.30 15.59
CA LEU A 18 56.02 21.13 14.85
C LEU A 18 55.74 19.80 15.57
N VAL A 19 55.74 19.78 16.91
CA VAL A 19 55.39 18.59 17.70
C VAL A 19 53.87 18.35 17.70
N ALA A 20 53.06 19.42 17.70
CA ALA A 20 51.61 19.30 17.59
C ALA A 20 51.16 18.75 16.23
N ILE A 21 51.84 19.11 15.14
CA ILE A 21 51.54 18.58 13.80
C ILE A 21 51.96 17.11 13.66
N LEU A 22 53.04 16.66 14.31
CA LEU A 22 53.43 15.24 14.31
C LEU A 22 52.52 14.34 15.18
N MET A 23 51.88 14.88 16.22
CA MET A 23 50.91 14.11 17.03
C MET A 23 49.52 14.00 16.40
N ILE A 24 49.15 14.88 15.46
CA ILE A 24 47.85 14.82 14.76
C ILE A 24 47.87 13.80 13.61
N ILE A 25 49.05 13.46 13.06
CA ILE A 25 49.18 12.50 11.95
C ILE A 25 49.20 11.03 12.47
N GLY A 26 49.44 10.81 13.76
CA GLY A 26 49.65 9.46 14.33
C GLY A 26 48.41 8.74 14.89
N PHE A 27 47.19 9.26 14.73
CA PHE A 27 46.01 8.73 15.41
C PHE A 27 44.79 8.44 14.52
N CYS A 28 45.02 8.20 13.23
CA CYS A 28 43.93 7.81 12.32
C CYS A 28 44.33 6.71 11.32
N GLU A 29 45.02 5.67 11.81
CA GLU A 29 44.90 4.34 11.22
C GLU A 29 43.91 3.55 12.09
N GLN A 30 42.62 3.84 11.92
CA GLN A 30 41.62 2.80 12.17
C GLN A 30 41.72 1.84 10.98
N SER A 31 42.43 0.74 11.19
CA SER A 31 42.25 -0.45 10.38
C SER A 31 40.76 -0.77 10.40
N VAL A 32 40.10 -0.57 9.27
CA VAL A 32 38.82 -1.22 8.99
C VAL A 32 39.15 -2.70 8.90
N GLU A 33 39.19 -3.39 10.04
CA GLU A 33 39.05 -4.83 10.02
C GLU A 33 37.69 -5.09 9.39
N ALA A 34 37.68 -5.72 8.22
CA ALA A 34 36.45 -6.21 7.64
C ALA A 34 35.78 -7.09 8.70
N ASN A 35 34.67 -6.60 9.28
CA ASN A 35 33.90 -7.39 10.23
C ASN A 35 33.53 -8.69 9.51
N ALA A 36 34.07 -9.81 9.98
CA ALA A 36 33.78 -11.10 9.39
C ALA A 36 32.26 -11.31 9.42
N THR A 37 31.70 -11.78 8.30
CA THR A 37 30.26 -11.99 8.15
C THR A 37 29.76 -13.06 9.14
N VAL A 38 28.46 -13.06 9.45
CA VAL A 38 27.81 -14.14 10.22
C VAL A 38 28.15 -15.51 9.61
N PHE A 39 28.21 -15.59 8.28
CA PHE A 39 28.64 -16.77 7.55
C PHE A 39 30.04 -17.25 7.96
N GLN A 40 31.01 -16.35 8.03
CA GLN A 40 32.38 -16.70 8.39
C GLN A 40 32.54 -17.02 9.88
N GLN A 41 31.84 -16.28 10.75
CA GLN A 41 32.01 -16.37 12.20
C GLN A 41 31.28 -17.57 12.82
N ASP A 42 30.05 -17.85 12.38
CA ASP A 42 29.19 -18.84 13.01
C ASP A 42 28.93 -20.07 12.11
N ILE A 43 28.59 -19.84 10.84
CA ILE A 43 28.14 -20.92 9.95
C ILE A 43 29.32 -21.76 9.46
N THR A 44 30.42 -21.14 9.06
CA THR A 44 31.61 -21.83 8.54
C THR A 44 32.23 -22.82 9.54
N PRO A 45 32.42 -22.49 10.83
CA PRO A 45 32.89 -23.46 11.83
C PRO A 45 31.96 -24.66 11.98
N PHE A 46 30.64 -24.45 11.93
CA PHE A 46 29.66 -25.53 12.00
C PHE A 46 29.79 -26.46 10.78
N LEU A 47 29.85 -25.90 9.56
CA LEU A 47 30.02 -26.69 8.34
C LEU A 47 31.32 -27.50 8.35
N LYS A 48 32.41 -26.90 8.86
CA LYS A 48 33.71 -27.58 9.03
C LYS A 48 33.61 -28.82 9.91
N GLN A 49 32.91 -28.69 11.04
CA GLN A 49 32.81 -29.76 12.01
C GLN A 49 31.86 -30.88 11.55
N TYR A 50 30.71 -30.52 10.98
CA TYR A 50 29.61 -31.46 10.79
C TYR A 50 29.30 -31.82 9.33
N CYS A 51 29.70 -31.00 8.36
CA CYS A 51 29.28 -31.14 6.96
C CYS A 51 30.42 -31.54 6.01
N TYR A 52 31.62 -30.98 6.16
CA TYR A 52 32.72 -31.12 5.18
C TYR A 52 33.18 -32.55 4.94
N ASN A 53 33.03 -33.45 5.92
CA ASN A 53 33.39 -34.86 5.79
C ASN A 53 32.57 -35.59 4.70
N CYS A 54 31.37 -35.09 4.37
CA CYS A 54 30.48 -35.67 3.36
C CYS A 54 30.14 -34.71 2.20
N HIS A 55 30.29 -33.40 2.41
CA HIS A 55 29.97 -32.32 1.49
C HIS A 55 31.18 -31.37 1.34
N GLY A 56 32.34 -31.94 1.02
CA GLY A 56 33.63 -31.25 0.86
C GLY A 56 34.38 -31.72 -0.40
N VAL A 57 35.64 -31.35 -0.55
CA VAL A 57 36.43 -31.68 -1.75
C VAL A 57 36.64 -33.18 -1.95
N GLU A 58 36.76 -33.95 -0.86
CA GLU A 58 37.00 -35.40 -0.94
C GLU A 58 35.73 -36.20 -1.23
N LYS A 59 34.58 -35.74 -0.73
CA LYS A 59 33.27 -36.39 -0.88
C LYS A 59 32.20 -35.32 -1.09
N GLN A 60 31.43 -35.46 -2.16
CA GLN A 60 30.37 -34.53 -2.54
C GLN A 60 29.05 -35.28 -2.63
N LYS A 61 28.49 -35.66 -1.48
CA LYS A 61 27.18 -36.33 -1.48
C LYS A 61 26.12 -35.36 -2.00
N ALA A 62 25.22 -35.88 -2.84
CA ALA A 62 24.18 -35.11 -3.51
C ALA A 62 24.73 -33.91 -4.31
N ASP A 63 25.97 -34.02 -4.81
CA ASP A 63 26.65 -32.98 -5.60
C ASP A 63 26.82 -31.63 -4.87
N VAL A 64 26.77 -31.63 -3.53
CA VAL A 64 26.97 -30.45 -2.69
C VAL A 64 28.39 -30.42 -2.12
N ASN A 65 29.06 -29.26 -2.24
CA ASN A 65 30.38 -29.00 -1.67
C ASN A 65 30.42 -27.63 -0.97
N PHE A 66 30.46 -27.62 0.35
CA PHE A 66 30.49 -26.38 1.14
C PHE A 66 31.89 -25.79 1.31
N GLN A 67 32.96 -26.51 0.92
CA GLN A 67 34.35 -26.03 1.03
C GLN A 67 34.74 -25.04 -0.07
N THR A 68 33.97 -24.98 -1.15
CA THR A 68 34.18 -24.02 -2.25
C THR A 68 33.57 -22.65 -1.96
N LEU A 69 32.76 -22.54 -0.90
CA LEU A 69 32.10 -21.30 -0.50
C LEU A 69 33.12 -20.29 0.04
N SER A 70 32.90 -19.02 -0.31
CA SER A 70 33.72 -17.91 0.14
C SER A 70 33.37 -17.54 1.58
N PRO A 71 34.30 -16.99 2.38
CA PRO A 71 33.97 -16.39 3.68
C PRO A 71 32.88 -15.30 3.58
N ASN A 72 32.76 -14.65 2.43
CA ASN A 72 31.74 -13.64 2.15
C ASN A 72 30.55 -14.21 1.37
N THR A 73 30.25 -15.50 1.52
CA THR A 73 29.09 -16.12 0.86
C THR A 73 27.80 -15.49 1.38
N GLU A 74 27.02 -14.98 0.43
CA GLU A 74 25.67 -14.46 0.64
C GLU A 74 24.67 -15.62 0.47
N ILE A 75 24.15 -16.13 1.59
CA ILE A 75 23.27 -17.32 1.63
C ILE A 75 22.03 -17.12 0.75
N TYR A 76 21.43 -15.93 0.75
CA TYR A 76 20.21 -15.63 0.01
C TYR A 76 20.33 -15.82 -1.52
N LYS A 77 21.56 -15.82 -2.08
CA LYS A 77 21.79 -16.03 -3.52
C LYS A 77 21.56 -17.47 -3.96
N ASP A 78 21.67 -18.43 -3.05
CA ASP A 78 21.42 -19.85 -3.29
C ASP A 78 20.33 -20.35 -2.33
N ARG A 79 19.21 -19.62 -2.31
CA ARG A 79 18.12 -19.82 -1.36
C ARG A 79 17.62 -21.26 -1.33
N ASP A 80 17.42 -21.89 -2.48
CA ASP A 80 16.94 -23.27 -2.58
C ASP A 80 17.84 -24.27 -1.83
N LEU A 81 19.17 -24.14 -1.99
CA LEU A 81 20.13 -24.99 -1.28
C LEU A 81 20.07 -24.76 0.23
N TRP A 82 20.03 -23.51 0.66
CA TRP A 82 20.10 -23.15 2.08
C TRP A 82 18.79 -23.38 2.84
N GLU A 83 17.64 -23.25 2.17
CA GLU A 83 16.35 -23.70 2.69
C GLU A 83 16.38 -25.22 2.90
N LEU A 84 16.87 -25.99 1.92
CA LEU A 84 17.04 -27.43 2.06
C LEU A 84 17.98 -27.80 3.22
N VAL A 85 19.12 -27.10 3.36
CA VAL A 85 20.06 -27.33 4.48
C VAL A 85 19.38 -27.06 5.82
N ARG A 86 18.67 -25.94 5.95
CA ARG A 86 17.94 -25.57 7.17
C ARG A 86 16.89 -26.63 7.51
N ASP A 87 16.12 -27.07 6.53
CA ASP A 87 15.03 -28.03 6.75
C ASP A 87 15.59 -29.42 7.14
N LEU A 88 16.67 -29.88 6.50
CA LEU A 88 17.37 -31.13 6.89
C LEU A 88 18.00 -31.05 8.29
N LEU A 89 18.42 -29.87 8.73
CA LEU A 89 18.88 -29.64 10.10
C LEU A 89 17.71 -29.64 11.09
N LEU A 90 16.57 -29.06 10.71
CA LEU A 90 15.36 -28.99 11.52
C LEU A 90 14.74 -30.38 11.75
N GLU A 91 14.80 -31.24 10.74
CA GLU A 91 14.25 -32.60 10.76
C GLU A 91 15.22 -33.65 11.35
N ASP A 92 16.39 -33.22 11.86
CA ASP A 92 17.45 -34.09 12.38
C ASP A 92 17.97 -35.14 11.37
N GLU A 93 17.75 -34.94 10.07
CA GLU A 93 18.22 -35.85 9.02
C GLU A 93 19.73 -35.69 8.75
N MET A 94 20.22 -34.45 8.88
CA MET A 94 21.64 -34.11 8.73
C MET A 94 22.22 -33.58 10.05
N PRO A 95 23.47 -33.95 10.40
CA PRO A 95 24.29 -34.98 9.77
C PRO A 95 23.69 -36.39 9.92
N PRO A 96 24.07 -37.39 9.09
CA PRO A 96 23.55 -38.75 9.23
C PRO A 96 23.89 -39.36 10.59
N SER A 97 23.03 -40.26 11.09
CA SER A 97 23.16 -40.88 12.43
C SER A 97 24.50 -41.58 12.73
N LYS A 98 25.30 -41.91 11.71
CA LYS A 98 26.65 -42.51 11.83
C LYS A 98 27.79 -41.49 11.87
N SER A 99 27.48 -40.21 11.79
CA SER A 99 28.43 -39.08 11.82
C SER A 99 28.29 -38.32 13.13
N ASP A 100 29.29 -37.48 13.42
CA ASP A 100 29.26 -36.58 14.57
C ASP A 100 28.03 -35.68 14.52
N GLN A 101 27.32 -35.56 15.64
CA GLN A 101 26.09 -34.80 15.77
C GLN A 101 26.34 -33.51 16.55
N PRO A 102 25.76 -32.38 16.12
CA PRO A 102 25.77 -31.16 16.92
C PRO A 102 24.91 -31.33 18.18
N SER A 103 25.16 -30.49 19.19
CA SER A 103 24.23 -30.36 20.31
C SER A 103 22.90 -29.76 19.83
N ALA A 104 21.82 -29.99 20.56
CA ALA A 104 20.51 -29.42 20.22
C ALA A 104 20.55 -27.88 20.20
N GLU A 105 21.34 -27.27 21.09
CA GLU A 105 21.52 -25.82 21.17
C GLU A 105 22.30 -25.29 19.95
N ASP A 106 23.41 -25.93 19.58
CA ASP A 106 24.19 -25.53 18.41
C ASP A 106 23.42 -25.69 17.10
N ARG A 107 22.67 -26.80 16.97
CA ARG A 107 21.81 -27.06 15.81
C ARG A 107 20.75 -25.96 15.67
N GLN A 108 20.03 -25.67 16.75
CA GLN A 108 18.99 -24.64 16.76
C GLN A 108 19.56 -23.26 16.44
N ARG A 109 20.71 -22.91 17.03
CA ARG A 109 21.40 -21.65 16.75
C ARG A 109 21.73 -21.49 15.26
N ILE A 110 22.25 -22.53 14.61
CA ILE A 110 22.58 -22.46 13.18
C ILE A 110 21.34 -22.40 12.29
N ILE A 111 20.27 -23.13 12.64
CA ILE A 111 18.98 -23.02 11.95
C ILE A 111 18.46 -21.58 11.98
N GLU A 112 18.51 -20.94 13.15
CA GLU A 112 18.08 -19.55 13.33
C GLU A 112 18.95 -18.57 12.54
N LEU A 113 20.28 -18.75 12.56
CA LEU A 113 21.19 -17.89 11.80
C LEU A 113 21.01 -18.04 10.29
N ILE A 114 20.85 -19.27 9.77
CA ILE A 114 20.54 -19.48 8.35
C ILE A 114 19.19 -18.84 8.01
N GLY A 115 18.18 -18.98 8.86
CA GLY A 115 16.88 -18.31 8.69
C GLY A 115 17.02 -16.80 8.60
N GLN A 116 17.76 -16.16 9.51
CA GLN A 116 17.99 -14.72 9.50
C GLN A 116 18.74 -14.24 8.24
N GLU A 117 19.72 -15.00 7.77
CA GLU A 117 20.46 -14.68 6.54
C GLU A 117 19.59 -14.87 5.28
N LEU A 118 18.66 -15.84 5.29
CA LEU A 118 17.67 -16.00 4.23
C LEU A 118 16.63 -14.89 4.22
N ASP A 119 16.21 -14.43 5.39
CA ASP A 119 15.23 -13.34 5.57
C ASP A 119 15.80 -11.96 5.24
N GLN A 120 17.14 -11.83 5.16
CA GLN A 120 17.81 -10.65 4.60
C GLN A 120 17.57 -10.58 3.09
N PHE A 121 16.38 -10.12 2.74
CA PHE A 121 15.97 -9.83 1.38
C PHE A 121 16.13 -8.35 1.11
N ASP A 122 17.02 -8.00 0.18
CA ASP A 122 17.17 -6.64 -0.28
C ASP A 122 16.03 -6.30 -1.25
N CYS A 123 14.98 -5.66 -0.71
CA CYS A 123 13.86 -5.14 -1.49
C CYS A 123 14.29 -4.11 -2.55
N ASP A 124 15.46 -3.46 -2.37
CA ASP A 124 16.02 -2.51 -3.34
C ASP A 124 16.86 -3.22 -4.42
N ALA A 125 17.37 -4.42 -4.15
CA ALA A 125 18.08 -5.25 -5.14
C ALA A 125 17.15 -5.80 -6.23
N ILE A 126 15.90 -6.10 -5.90
CA ILE A 126 14.89 -6.50 -6.89
C ILE A 126 14.24 -5.27 -7.50
N SER A 127 14.97 -4.64 -8.43
CA SER A 127 14.47 -3.49 -9.18
C SER A 127 13.37 -3.85 -10.20
N ASN A 128 13.23 -5.14 -10.56
CA ASN A 128 12.22 -5.56 -11.53
C ASN A 128 11.76 -7.01 -11.25
N PRO A 129 10.66 -7.22 -10.51
CA PRO A 129 10.12 -8.56 -10.20
C PRO A 129 9.56 -9.32 -11.42
N GLY A 130 9.83 -8.85 -12.65
CA GLY A 130 9.34 -9.42 -13.89
C GLY A 130 8.03 -8.77 -14.33
N ARG A 131 7.37 -9.41 -15.29
CA ARG A 131 6.09 -8.92 -15.82
C ARG A 131 4.95 -9.47 -14.98
N VAL A 132 4.12 -8.57 -14.47
CA VAL A 132 2.81 -8.94 -13.91
C VAL A 132 1.90 -9.33 -15.06
N THR A 133 1.28 -10.51 -14.99
CA THR A 133 0.25 -10.95 -15.92
C THR A 133 -0.95 -10.01 -15.77
N ILE A 134 -1.42 -9.40 -16.86
CA ILE A 134 -2.64 -8.59 -16.81
C ILE A 134 -3.78 -9.51 -16.41
N ARG A 135 -4.40 -9.23 -15.27
CA ARG A 135 -5.53 -10.00 -14.74
C ARG A 135 -6.80 -9.17 -14.73
N ARG A 136 -7.94 -9.85 -14.83
CA ARG A 136 -9.23 -9.25 -14.49
C ARG A 136 -9.37 -9.13 -12.96
N LEU A 137 -10.34 -8.31 -12.53
CA LEU A 137 -10.79 -8.29 -11.15
C LEU A 137 -11.58 -9.57 -10.84
N ASN A 138 -11.39 -10.12 -9.65
CA ASN A 138 -12.29 -11.15 -9.12
C ASN A 138 -13.65 -10.51 -8.76
N ARG A 139 -14.65 -11.34 -8.41
CA ARG A 139 -16.02 -10.88 -8.12
C ARG A 139 -16.07 -9.84 -7.00
N ALA A 140 -15.39 -10.11 -5.89
CA ALA A 140 -15.36 -9.21 -4.74
C ALA A 140 -14.64 -7.89 -5.06
N GLU A 141 -13.52 -7.96 -5.77
CA GLU A 141 -12.78 -6.78 -6.24
C GLU A 141 -13.63 -5.94 -7.20
N TYR A 142 -14.36 -6.59 -8.11
CA TYR A 142 -15.24 -5.91 -9.06
C TYR A 142 -16.37 -5.17 -8.34
N ASP A 143 -17.08 -5.83 -7.42
CA ASP A 143 -18.19 -5.21 -6.68
C ASP A 143 -17.72 -4.02 -5.84
N ASN A 144 -16.60 -4.19 -5.12
CA ASN A 144 -16.01 -3.09 -4.34
C ASN A 144 -15.60 -1.92 -5.26
N THR A 145 -14.99 -2.20 -6.41
CA THR A 145 -14.57 -1.16 -7.37
C THR A 145 -15.77 -0.41 -7.93
N ILE A 146 -16.83 -1.12 -8.30
CA ILE A 146 -18.05 -0.50 -8.84
C ILE A 146 -18.75 0.35 -7.78
N ARG A 147 -18.86 -0.15 -6.54
CA ARG A 147 -19.40 0.64 -5.42
C ARG A 147 -18.61 1.91 -5.21
N ASP A 148 -17.28 1.82 -5.18
CA ASP A 148 -16.42 2.96 -4.88
C ASP A 148 -16.39 4.01 -6.01
N LEU A 149 -16.47 3.56 -7.27
CA LEU A 149 -16.48 4.46 -8.44
C LEU A 149 -17.85 5.07 -8.75
N MET A 150 -18.91 4.27 -8.63
CA MET A 150 -20.26 4.65 -9.08
C MET A 150 -21.21 4.98 -7.94
N GLY A 151 -20.83 4.71 -6.69
CA GLY A 151 -21.66 5.01 -5.50
C GLY A 151 -22.91 4.12 -5.39
N VAL A 152 -22.94 2.97 -6.06
CA VAL A 152 -24.07 2.04 -6.05
C VAL A 152 -23.84 0.92 -5.02
N ASP A 153 -24.87 0.61 -4.22
CA ASP A 153 -24.79 -0.39 -3.14
C ASP A 153 -25.56 -1.67 -3.52
N PHE A 154 -25.01 -2.40 -4.50
CA PHE A 154 -25.45 -3.74 -4.89
C PHE A 154 -24.28 -4.56 -5.44
N HIS A 155 -24.48 -5.85 -5.71
CA HIS A 155 -23.46 -6.78 -6.19
C HIS A 155 -23.68 -7.15 -7.67
N PRO A 156 -23.18 -6.36 -8.64
CA PRO A 156 -23.33 -6.69 -10.06
C PRO A 156 -22.64 -8.02 -10.45
N SER A 157 -21.70 -8.52 -9.65
CA SER A 157 -21.00 -9.78 -9.89
C SER A 157 -21.79 -11.04 -9.52
N ASP A 158 -22.99 -10.93 -8.93
CA ASP A 158 -23.78 -12.09 -8.47
C ASP A 158 -24.04 -13.12 -9.56
N ASP A 159 -24.18 -12.63 -10.79
CA ASP A 159 -24.46 -13.40 -12.00
C ASP A 159 -23.21 -13.93 -12.71
N PHE A 160 -22.01 -13.65 -12.17
CA PHE A 160 -20.76 -14.08 -12.78
C PHE A 160 -20.46 -15.56 -12.43
N PRO A 161 -19.79 -16.29 -13.34
CA PRO A 161 -19.16 -17.55 -12.98
C PRO A 161 -18.26 -17.39 -11.75
N LEU A 162 -18.07 -18.47 -10.99
CA LEU A 162 -17.12 -18.48 -9.89
C LEU A 162 -15.70 -18.24 -10.40
N ASP A 163 -14.91 -17.52 -9.60
CA ASP A 163 -13.51 -17.27 -9.89
C ASP A 163 -12.67 -18.54 -9.72
N GLU A 164 -11.63 -18.66 -10.56
CA GLU A 164 -10.68 -19.76 -10.49
C GLU A 164 -9.74 -19.56 -9.28
N VAL A 165 -9.48 -20.63 -8.53
CA VAL A 165 -8.60 -20.59 -7.35
C VAL A 165 -7.23 -21.18 -7.71
N GLY A 166 -6.17 -20.39 -7.55
CA GLY A 166 -4.78 -20.79 -7.75
C GLY A 166 -3.99 -20.67 -6.44
N TYR A 167 -3.25 -21.71 -6.06
CA TYR A 167 -2.46 -21.75 -4.82
C TYR A 167 -3.25 -21.39 -3.54
N GLY A 168 -4.57 -21.60 -3.54
CA GLY A 168 -5.47 -21.25 -2.43
C GLY A 168 -5.99 -19.82 -2.45
N PHE A 169 -5.69 -19.03 -3.48
CA PHE A 169 -6.12 -17.65 -3.65
C PHE A 169 -6.93 -17.46 -4.94
N ASP A 170 -7.91 -16.56 -4.91
CA ASP A 170 -8.83 -16.25 -6.03
C ASP A 170 -8.46 -14.94 -6.76
N ASN A 171 -7.30 -14.36 -6.46
CA ASN A 171 -6.78 -13.13 -7.05
C ASN A 171 -5.51 -13.36 -7.91
N ILE A 172 -5.19 -14.62 -8.21
CA ILE A 172 -4.00 -15.01 -8.96
C ILE A 172 -4.23 -14.78 -10.46
N GLY A 173 -3.44 -13.90 -11.05
CA GLY A 173 -3.59 -13.50 -12.46
C GLY A 173 -3.40 -14.62 -13.48
N ASP A 174 -2.64 -15.65 -13.13
CA ASP A 174 -2.34 -16.76 -14.03
C ASP A 174 -3.48 -17.77 -14.18
N VAL A 175 -4.47 -17.74 -13.28
CA VAL A 175 -5.68 -18.58 -13.35
C VAL A 175 -6.93 -17.78 -13.71
N LEU A 176 -6.93 -16.46 -13.52
CA LEU A 176 -8.11 -15.64 -13.85
C LEU A 176 -8.24 -15.40 -15.35
N SER A 177 -8.99 -16.30 -16.02
CA SER A 177 -9.30 -16.19 -17.44
C SER A 177 -10.59 -15.39 -17.71
N LEU A 178 -10.69 -14.80 -18.91
CA LEU A 178 -11.91 -14.13 -19.39
C LEU A 178 -12.64 -15.05 -20.39
N SER A 179 -13.69 -15.71 -19.94
CA SER A 179 -14.54 -16.54 -20.79
C SER A 179 -15.56 -15.69 -21.57
N PRO A 180 -16.05 -16.14 -22.74
CA PRO A 180 -17.09 -15.43 -23.49
C PRO A 180 -18.35 -15.16 -22.67
N ILE A 181 -18.77 -16.13 -21.85
CA ILE A 181 -19.94 -15.98 -20.96
C ILE A 181 -19.71 -14.89 -19.90
N LEU A 182 -18.50 -14.81 -19.33
CA LEU A 182 -18.18 -13.77 -18.38
C LEU A 182 -18.18 -12.38 -19.05
N MET A 183 -17.72 -12.27 -20.30
CA MET A 183 -17.80 -11.02 -21.06
C MET A 183 -19.24 -10.56 -21.28
N GLU A 184 -20.15 -11.48 -21.63
CA GLU A 184 -21.59 -11.16 -21.74
C GLU A 184 -22.17 -10.68 -20.40
N LYS A 185 -21.79 -11.33 -19.30
CA LYS A 185 -22.20 -10.92 -17.95
C LYS A 185 -21.65 -9.55 -17.56
N TYR A 186 -20.41 -9.20 -17.93
CA TYR A 186 -19.88 -7.86 -17.71
C TYR A 186 -20.69 -6.78 -18.43
N LEU A 187 -21.15 -7.04 -19.67
CA LEU A 187 -21.99 -6.09 -20.41
C LEU A 187 -23.34 -5.88 -19.71
N ASN A 188 -24.00 -6.95 -19.28
CA ASN A 188 -25.27 -6.87 -18.55
C ASN A 188 -25.10 -6.17 -17.18
N ALA A 189 -23.99 -6.45 -16.50
CA ALA A 189 -23.65 -5.77 -15.24
C ALA A 189 -23.43 -4.27 -15.49
N ALA A 190 -22.72 -3.89 -16.55
CA ALA A 190 -22.48 -2.49 -16.90
C ALA A 190 -23.80 -1.71 -17.14
N GLU A 191 -24.76 -2.31 -17.85
CA GLU A 191 -26.09 -1.72 -18.03
C GLU A 191 -26.81 -1.51 -16.69
N SER A 192 -26.76 -2.51 -15.82
CA SER A 192 -27.37 -2.45 -14.48
C SER A 192 -26.71 -1.38 -13.61
N VAL A 193 -25.38 -1.27 -13.65
CA VAL A 193 -24.61 -0.26 -12.92
C VAL A 193 -24.97 1.14 -13.39
N VAL A 194 -24.97 1.39 -14.70
CA VAL A 194 -25.32 2.71 -15.24
C VAL A 194 -26.77 3.08 -14.90
N THR A 195 -27.70 2.12 -15.01
CA THR A 195 -29.12 2.35 -14.70
C THR A 195 -29.33 2.74 -13.24
N ASN A 196 -28.60 2.13 -12.30
CA ASN A 196 -28.71 2.45 -10.88
C ASN A 196 -27.90 3.69 -10.48
N ALA A 197 -26.78 3.97 -11.15
CA ALA A 197 -25.94 5.13 -10.86
C ALA A 197 -26.52 6.44 -11.42
N LEU A 198 -27.24 6.37 -12.55
CA LEU A 198 -27.92 7.53 -13.10
C LEU A 198 -29.16 7.86 -12.26
N LEU A 199 -29.10 8.98 -11.56
CA LEU A 199 -30.27 9.57 -10.91
C LEU A 199 -31.34 9.85 -11.98
N ALA A 200 -32.40 9.03 -12.00
CA ALA A 200 -33.52 9.18 -12.94
C ALA A 200 -34.21 10.55 -12.83
N GLU A 201 -34.05 11.24 -11.71
CA GLU A 201 -34.53 12.60 -11.49
C GLU A 201 -33.36 13.49 -11.08
N LEU A 202 -32.65 14.04 -12.07
CA LEU A 202 -31.84 15.22 -11.81
C LEU A 202 -32.81 16.35 -11.39
N PRO A 203 -32.64 16.96 -10.21
CA PRO A 203 -33.46 18.11 -9.83
C PRO A 203 -33.29 19.21 -10.90
N ALA A 204 -34.38 19.88 -11.24
CA ALA A 204 -34.36 20.93 -12.25
C ALA A 204 -33.29 21.98 -11.90
N TRP A 205 -32.42 22.32 -12.87
CA TRP A 205 -31.42 23.38 -12.75
C TRP A 205 -31.83 24.59 -13.62
N PRO A 206 -31.86 25.82 -13.06
CA PRO A 206 -31.60 26.16 -11.66
C PRO A 206 -32.70 25.60 -10.73
N PRO A 207 -32.39 25.34 -9.44
CA PRO A 207 -33.35 24.83 -8.48
C PRO A 207 -34.61 25.69 -8.50
N SER A 208 -35.76 25.06 -8.77
CA SER A 208 -37.04 25.76 -8.86
C SER A 208 -38.05 25.13 -7.93
N HIS A 209 -38.73 25.98 -7.16
CA HIS A 209 -39.83 25.58 -6.29
C HIS A 209 -41.12 26.16 -6.83
N GLN A 210 -42.06 25.30 -7.20
CA GLN A 210 -43.41 25.72 -7.55
C GLN A 210 -44.30 25.66 -6.32
N HIS A 211 -44.85 26.80 -5.91
CA HIS A 211 -45.81 26.88 -4.82
C HIS A 211 -47.22 26.92 -5.39
N GLN A 212 -48.06 25.95 -5.02
CA GLN A 212 -49.48 25.95 -5.36
C GLN A 212 -50.20 27.11 -4.65
N ALA A 213 -51.20 27.66 -5.31
CA ALA A 213 -51.88 28.88 -4.88
C ALA A 213 -52.61 28.69 -3.54
N GLU A 214 -53.10 27.49 -3.23
CA GLU A 214 -53.69 27.11 -1.94
C GLU A 214 -52.77 27.33 -0.72
N LYS A 215 -51.45 27.32 -0.94
CA LYS A 215 -50.48 27.51 0.15
C LYS A 215 -50.24 28.98 0.50
N PHE A 216 -50.89 29.91 -0.20
CA PHE A 216 -50.86 31.34 0.08
C PHE A 216 -51.99 31.69 1.05
N THR A 217 -51.73 32.60 1.97
CA THR A 217 -52.71 33.08 2.96
C THR A 217 -53.24 34.44 2.55
N ALA A 218 -54.55 34.65 2.60
CA ALA A 218 -55.18 35.95 2.41
C ALA A 218 -55.57 36.55 3.76
N ASP A 219 -55.50 37.88 3.89
CA ASP A 219 -55.88 38.58 5.13
C ASP A 219 -57.39 38.53 5.40
N GLN A 220 -58.19 38.31 4.36
CA GLN A 220 -59.65 38.15 4.44
C GLN A 220 -60.06 36.92 3.61
N SER A 221 -60.60 35.90 4.28
CA SER A 221 -61.03 34.63 3.67
C SER A 221 -62.15 34.79 2.65
N ASP A 222 -62.91 35.89 2.75
CA ASP A 222 -64.14 36.09 1.98
C ASP A 222 -63.90 36.74 0.60
N ILE A 223 -62.64 37.09 0.30
CA ILE A 223 -62.23 37.78 -0.94
C ILE A 223 -61.60 36.81 -1.96
N VAL A 224 -61.12 35.65 -1.48
CA VAL A 224 -60.22 34.78 -2.23
C VAL A 224 -60.73 33.34 -2.23
N ARG A 225 -60.74 32.70 -3.40
CA ARG A 225 -60.97 31.25 -3.52
C ARG A 225 -59.75 30.59 -4.18
N ALA A 226 -59.11 29.70 -3.44
CA ALA A 226 -58.04 28.86 -3.96
C ALA A 226 -58.60 27.51 -4.41
N GLU A 227 -58.35 27.14 -5.66
CA GLU A 227 -58.64 25.81 -6.21
C GLU A 227 -57.38 25.31 -6.94
N GLY A 228 -56.69 24.34 -6.33
CA GLY A 228 -55.48 23.73 -6.84
C GLY A 228 -54.34 24.73 -7.07
N SER A 229 -53.99 24.91 -8.34
CA SER A 229 -52.89 25.76 -8.78
C SER A 229 -53.28 27.23 -8.98
N VAL A 230 -54.55 27.60 -8.80
CA VAL A 230 -55.06 28.95 -9.07
C VAL A 230 -55.74 29.54 -7.84
N MET A 231 -55.50 30.82 -7.60
CA MET A 231 -56.15 31.62 -6.57
C MET A 231 -56.88 32.79 -7.23
N GLY A 232 -58.22 32.78 -7.14
CA GLY A 232 -59.09 33.79 -7.72
C GLY A 232 -59.40 34.89 -6.71
N PHE A 233 -59.37 36.15 -7.17
CA PHE A 233 -59.74 37.33 -6.40
C PHE A 233 -61.06 37.88 -6.96
N TYR A 234 -62.11 37.94 -6.12
CA TYR A 234 -63.42 38.48 -6.53
C TYR A 234 -63.54 39.99 -6.29
N ARG A 235 -62.67 40.54 -5.44
CA ARG A 235 -62.51 41.96 -5.10
C ARG A 235 -61.04 42.25 -4.85
N GLU A 236 -60.68 43.53 -4.74
CA GLU A 236 -59.32 43.94 -4.36
C GLU A 236 -58.89 43.30 -3.03
N GLY A 237 -57.69 42.74 -2.98
CA GLY A 237 -57.17 42.04 -1.80
C GLY A 237 -55.73 41.57 -2.00
N ASN A 238 -55.16 41.00 -0.93
CA ASN A 238 -53.78 40.53 -0.90
C ASN A 238 -53.72 39.03 -0.60
N ALA A 239 -52.72 38.35 -1.18
CA ALA A 239 -52.32 37.01 -0.79
C ALA A 239 -50.82 36.97 -0.52
N LEU A 240 -50.43 36.27 0.53
CA LEU A 240 -49.08 36.28 1.08
C LEU A 240 -48.54 34.85 1.18
N LYS A 241 -47.27 34.67 0.83
CA LYS A 241 -46.51 33.45 1.09
C LYS A 241 -45.15 33.81 1.64
N LYS A 242 -44.81 33.28 2.82
CA LYS A 242 -43.45 33.34 3.35
C LYS A 242 -42.61 32.25 2.68
N LEU A 243 -41.49 32.67 2.09
CA LEU A 243 -40.48 31.78 1.51
C LEU A 243 -39.29 31.74 2.47
N GLN A 244 -38.82 30.54 2.79
CA GLN A 244 -37.58 30.36 3.53
C GLN A 244 -36.44 30.19 2.53
N ILE A 245 -35.47 31.10 2.59
CA ILE A 245 -34.32 31.11 1.69
C ILE A 245 -33.15 30.47 2.44
N GLU A 246 -32.73 29.28 2.01
CA GLU A 246 -31.68 28.50 2.70
C GLU A 246 -30.25 28.95 2.35
N GLN A 247 -30.06 29.60 1.19
CA GLN A 247 -28.75 30.01 0.68
C GLN A 247 -28.79 31.47 0.23
N ALA A 248 -27.67 32.20 0.28
CA ALA A 248 -27.61 33.55 -0.27
C ALA A 248 -27.39 33.48 -1.79
N GLY A 249 -28.11 34.28 -2.57
CA GLY A 249 -27.97 34.29 -4.03
C GLY A 249 -28.97 35.18 -4.75
N GLU A 250 -28.91 35.19 -6.08
CA GLU A 250 -29.88 35.85 -6.94
C GLU A 250 -31.08 34.92 -7.21
N TYR A 251 -32.28 35.42 -6.97
CA TYR A 251 -33.52 34.66 -7.13
C TYR A 251 -34.41 35.32 -8.18
N LYS A 252 -34.92 34.52 -9.12
CA LYS A 252 -35.98 34.96 -10.05
C LYS A 252 -37.33 34.50 -9.53
N ILE A 253 -38.14 35.46 -9.07
CA ILE A 253 -39.53 35.21 -8.68
C ILE A 253 -40.43 35.51 -9.89
N SER A 254 -41.27 34.55 -10.26
CA SER A 254 -42.24 34.69 -11.35
C SER A 254 -43.64 34.44 -10.83
N VAL A 255 -44.55 35.40 -11.06
CA VAL A 255 -45.97 35.28 -10.72
C VAL A 255 -46.76 35.37 -12.02
N ARG A 256 -47.60 34.37 -12.29
CA ARG A 256 -48.53 34.41 -13.42
C ARG A 256 -49.90 34.80 -12.89
N ALA A 257 -50.37 35.98 -13.27
CA ALA A 257 -51.71 36.47 -12.97
C ALA A 257 -52.44 36.79 -14.28
N TYR A 258 -53.75 36.55 -14.32
CA TYR A 258 -54.61 36.91 -15.44
C TYR A 258 -55.98 37.32 -14.90
N GLY A 259 -56.68 38.20 -15.62
CA GLY A 259 -58.04 38.60 -15.32
C GLY A 259 -58.94 38.35 -16.52
N GLN A 260 -60.18 37.93 -16.26
CA GLN A 260 -61.23 37.92 -17.27
C GLN A 260 -62.17 39.08 -16.97
N GLN A 261 -62.30 39.99 -17.92
CA GLN A 261 -63.30 41.04 -17.86
C GLN A 261 -64.66 40.42 -18.18
N ALA A 262 -65.64 40.61 -17.31
CA ALA A 262 -67.02 40.20 -17.53
C ALA A 262 -67.72 41.11 -18.55
#